data_AF-A0A7Y1VF61-F1
#
_entry.id   AF-A0A7Y1VF61-F1
#
_cell.length_a   1.000
_cell.length_b   1.000
_cell.length_c   1.000
_cell.angle_alpha   90.00
_cell.angle_beta   90.00
_cell.angle_gamma   90.00
#
_symmetry.space_group_name_H-M   'P 1'
#
loop_
_entity.id
_entity.type
_entity.pdbx_description
1 polymer ?
#
loop_
_entity_poly.entity_id
_entity_poly.type
_entity_poly.pdbx_seq_one_letter_code
_entity_poly.pdbx_strand_id
1 'polypeptide(L)'
;MKIKNNMKNIINKWGLFLMVLIISGCSTSEEQTVARFTTISMQDEFNRDGAPNSSIWTYDIGQGQDGWGNGELQYYTDRPSIVTVQNGYLIITAEEENYEGASYTSARLLTKGLFDQKYGRFEARMRLPYGQGMWPAFWMLGSNIDEVSWPQCG
;
A
#
# COMPACT_ATOMS: atom_id res chain seq x y z
N MET A 1 61.49 45.30 2.21
CA MET A 1 60.74 44.58 1.16
C MET A 1 60.82 43.05 1.37
N LYS A 2 60.31 42.52 2.51
CA LYS A 2 60.30 41.06 2.80
C LYS A 2 58.97 40.55 3.40
N ILE A 3 58.18 41.45 4.01
CA ILE A 3 56.94 41.09 4.73
C ILE A 3 55.76 40.81 3.78
N LYS A 4 55.64 41.56 2.67
CA LYS A 4 54.54 41.37 1.68
C LYS A 4 54.55 40.02 0.95
N ASN A 5 55.71 39.41 0.73
CA ASN A 5 55.81 38.13 0.02
C ASN A 5 55.44 36.93 0.91
N ASN A 6 55.66 37.04 2.22
CA ASN A 6 55.32 35.99 3.18
C ASN A 6 53.80 35.87 3.37
N MET A 7 53.10 37.01 3.40
CA MET A 7 51.64 37.07 3.49
C MET A 7 50.94 36.47 2.26
N LYS A 8 51.44 36.76 1.05
CA LYS A 8 50.91 36.15 -0.19
C LYS A 8 51.12 34.63 -0.25
N ASN A 9 52.26 34.14 0.23
CA ASN A 9 52.53 32.70 0.30
C ASN A 9 51.70 31.98 1.37
N ILE A 10 51.35 32.65 2.48
CA ILE A 10 50.44 32.12 3.49
C ILE A 10 49.01 32.09 2.95
N ILE A 11 48.52 33.15 2.31
CA ILE A 11 47.17 33.21 1.71
C ILE A 11 47.01 32.15 0.61
N ASN A 12 48.04 31.95 -0.24
CA ASN A 12 48.01 30.90 -1.27
C ASN A 12 48.07 29.47 -0.69
N LYS A 13 48.80 29.25 0.41
CA LYS A 13 48.85 27.93 1.10
C LYS A 13 47.54 27.59 1.81
N TRP A 14 46.90 28.58 2.45
CA TRP A 14 45.60 28.39 3.11
C TRP A 14 44.44 28.34 2.10
N GLY A 15 44.52 29.07 1.00
CA GLY A 15 43.56 28.99 -0.11
C GLY A 15 43.54 27.62 -0.79
N LEU A 16 44.72 27.00 -1.00
CA LEU A 16 44.80 25.62 -1.49
C LEU A 16 44.26 24.62 -0.46
N PHE A 17 44.51 24.83 0.83
CA PHE A 17 44.02 23.94 1.89
C PHE A 17 42.49 23.99 2.05
N LEU A 18 41.91 25.18 1.93
CA LEU A 18 40.46 25.39 1.96
C LEU A 18 39.76 24.78 0.73
N MET A 19 40.41 24.83 -0.45
CA MET A 19 39.89 24.25 -1.69
C MET A 19 39.90 22.71 -1.67
N VAL A 20 40.90 22.09 -1.03
CA VAL A 20 40.96 20.62 -0.85
C VAL A 20 39.91 20.10 0.15
N LEU A 21 39.57 20.91 1.16
CA LEU A 21 38.51 20.60 2.15
C LEU A 21 37.10 20.61 1.54
N ILE A 22 36.84 21.44 0.52
CA ILE A 22 35.50 21.54 -0.12
C ILE A 22 35.22 20.33 -1.03
N ILE A 23 36.24 19.69 -1.61
CA ILE A 23 36.08 18.57 -2.55
C ILE A 23 35.89 17.22 -1.82
N SER A 24 36.27 17.14 -0.54
CA SER A 24 36.20 15.91 0.26
C SER A 24 34.84 15.68 0.95
N GLY A 25 33.92 16.65 0.87
CA GLY A 25 32.61 16.61 1.55
C GLY A 25 31.44 16.07 0.72
N CYS A 26 31.65 15.73 -0.55
CA CYS A 26 30.58 15.22 -1.42
C CYS A 26 30.72 13.70 -1.58
N SER A 27 30.19 12.95 -0.62
CA SER A 27 29.92 11.52 -0.82
C SER A 27 28.51 11.37 -1.41
N THR A 28 28.40 11.31 -2.74
CA THR A 28 27.18 10.83 -3.41
C THR A 28 27.17 9.31 -3.36
N SER A 29 27.01 8.75 -2.18
CA SER A 29 26.72 7.32 -2.00
C SER A 29 25.22 7.13 -2.11
N GLU A 30 24.73 6.93 -3.34
CA GLU A 30 23.35 6.47 -3.59
C GLU A 30 23.24 4.94 -3.46
N GLU A 31 23.90 4.34 -2.47
CA GLU A 31 23.61 2.95 -2.12
C GLU A 31 22.24 2.88 -1.42
N GLN A 32 21.21 2.62 -2.21
CA GLN A 32 19.89 2.27 -1.67
C GLN A 32 19.95 0.86 -1.09
N THR A 33 19.91 0.74 0.24
CA THR A 33 19.73 -0.53 0.91
C THR A 33 18.31 -1.02 0.67
N VAL A 34 18.11 -1.88 -0.33
CA VAL A 34 16.81 -2.51 -0.58
C VAL A 34 16.51 -3.48 0.56
N ALA A 35 15.45 -3.21 1.31
CA ALA A 35 14.97 -4.13 2.33
C ALA A 35 14.67 -5.51 1.69
N ARG A 36 15.42 -6.53 2.12
CA ARG A 36 15.19 -7.92 1.72
C ARG A 36 14.34 -8.61 2.78
N PHE A 37 13.07 -8.80 2.47
CA PHE A 37 12.17 -9.62 3.26
C PHE A 37 12.21 -11.05 2.71
N THR A 38 12.64 -12.01 3.52
CA THR A 38 12.75 -13.43 3.11
C THR A 38 11.78 -14.34 3.86
N THR A 39 11.17 -13.84 4.94
CA THR A 39 10.20 -14.59 5.74
C THR A 39 8.80 -14.14 5.35
N ILE A 40 7.95 -15.10 4.98
CA ILE A 40 6.54 -14.86 4.69
C ILE A 40 5.77 -15.00 5.99
N SER A 41 5.10 -13.94 6.42
CA SER A 41 4.22 -13.96 7.60
C SER A 41 2.82 -14.48 7.25
N MET A 42 2.31 -14.11 6.08
CA MET A 42 1.00 -14.51 5.56
C MET A 42 1.04 -14.47 4.03
N GLN A 43 0.37 -15.42 3.40
CA GLN A 43 0.14 -15.44 1.96
C GLN A 43 -1.19 -16.15 1.67
N ASP A 44 -1.83 -15.75 0.58
CA ASP A 44 -2.90 -16.52 -0.04
C ASP A 44 -2.64 -16.55 -1.55
N GLU A 45 -2.32 -17.75 -2.05
CA GLU A 45 -2.05 -17.98 -3.47
C GLU A 45 -3.31 -18.41 -4.23
N PHE A 46 -4.47 -18.46 -3.56
CA PHE A 46 -5.76 -18.78 -4.16
C PHE A 46 -5.80 -20.13 -4.90
N ASN A 47 -5.07 -21.13 -4.38
CA ASN A 47 -4.91 -22.46 -5.00
C ASN A 47 -6.13 -23.39 -4.85
N ARG A 48 -7.15 -22.99 -4.08
CA ARG A 48 -8.34 -23.80 -3.83
C ARG A 48 -9.57 -23.09 -4.38
N ASP A 49 -10.16 -23.67 -5.42
CA ASP A 49 -11.40 -23.16 -6.00
C ASP A 49 -12.55 -23.14 -4.99
N GLY A 50 -13.45 -22.17 -5.14
CA GLY A 50 -14.62 -21.95 -4.28
C GLY A 50 -14.54 -20.66 -3.48
N ALA A 51 -15.09 -20.66 -2.26
CA ALA A 51 -15.05 -19.46 -1.43
C ALA A 51 -13.61 -19.13 -0.96
N PRO A 52 -13.25 -17.84 -0.85
CA PRO A 52 -12.02 -17.39 -0.20
C PRO A 52 -11.79 -18.03 1.17
N ASN A 53 -10.52 -18.22 1.53
CA ASN A 53 -10.14 -18.88 2.78
C ASN A 53 -10.60 -18.07 4.00
N SER A 54 -11.59 -18.58 4.73
CA SER A 54 -12.19 -17.91 5.90
C SER A 54 -11.28 -17.79 7.12
N SER A 55 -10.12 -18.45 7.12
CA SER A 55 -9.09 -18.22 8.14
C SER A 55 -8.27 -16.95 7.89
N ILE A 56 -8.36 -16.36 6.70
CA ILE A 56 -7.63 -15.15 6.28
C ILE A 56 -8.61 -14.02 6.00
N TRP A 57 -9.72 -14.33 5.31
CA TRP A 57 -10.66 -13.35 4.78
C TRP A 57 -12.02 -13.40 5.46
N THR A 58 -12.57 -12.24 5.76
CA THR A 58 -13.98 -12.00 6.05
C THR A 58 -14.52 -10.92 5.09
N TYR A 59 -15.80 -10.57 5.21
CA TYR A 59 -16.50 -9.66 4.31
C TYR A 59 -17.17 -8.51 5.05
N ASP A 60 -17.12 -7.34 4.43
CA ASP A 60 -18.04 -6.25 4.71
C ASP A 60 -19.26 -6.43 3.80
N ILE A 61 -20.46 -6.50 4.38
CA ILE A 61 -21.72 -6.76 3.64
C ILE A 61 -22.60 -5.51 3.69
N GLY A 62 -23.18 -5.14 2.55
CA GLY A 62 -24.08 -3.99 2.41
C GLY A 62 -23.46 -2.74 1.77
N GLN A 63 -24.14 -1.61 1.95
CA GLN A 63 -23.74 -0.29 1.40
C GLN A 63 -23.01 0.60 2.43
N GLY A 64 -22.79 0.09 3.64
CA GLY A 64 -22.19 0.87 4.71
C GLY A 64 -22.99 2.13 5.05
N GLN A 65 -22.35 3.06 5.76
CA GLN A 65 -22.91 4.39 5.99
C GLN A 65 -22.57 5.30 4.80
N ASP A 66 -23.56 5.99 4.25
CA ASP A 66 -23.40 6.98 3.16
C ASP A 66 -22.60 6.44 1.95
N GLY A 67 -22.82 5.18 1.56
CA GLY A 67 -22.06 4.53 0.49
C GLY A 67 -20.59 4.35 0.88
N TRP A 68 -20.36 3.67 2.01
CA TRP A 68 -19.03 3.46 2.62
C TRP A 68 -18.21 4.74 2.87
N GLY A 69 -18.89 5.86 3.11
CA GLY A 69 -18.27 7.18 3.35
C GLY A 69 -17.92 7.95 2.08
N ASN A 70 -18.18 7.37 0.90
CA ASN A 70 -17.75 7.92 -0.38
C ASN A 70 -18.88 8.02 -1.42
N GLY A 71 -20.14 7.79 -1.03
CA GLY A 71 -21.27 7.78 -1.96
C GLY A 71 -21.19 6.63 -2.97
N GLU A 72 -20.55 5.53 -2.59
CA GLU A 72 -20.47 4.31 -3.40
C GLU A 72 -21.88 3.73 -3.66
N LEU A 73 -22.09 3.17 -4.85
CA LEU A 73 -23.42 2.77 -5.32
C LEU A 73 -23.72 1.28 -5.12
N GLN A 74 -22.70 0.46 -4.99
CA GLN A 74 -22.83 -0.99 -4.94
C GLN A 74 -23.17 -1.52 -3.55
N TYR A 75 -23.94 -2.60 -3.49
CA TYR A 75 -24.10 -3.43 -2.30
C TYR A 75 -22.99 -4.49 -2.27
N TYR A 76 -22.15 -4.52 -1.23
CA TYR A 76 -21.15 -5.57 -1.09
C TYR A 76 -21.79 -6.89 -0.60
N THR A 77 -21.43 -8.01 -1.23
CA THR A 77 -21.98 -9.34 -0.95
C THR A 77 -20.89 -10.42 -1.01
N ASP A 78 -21.12 -11.56 -0.37
CA ASP A 78 -20.29 -12.76 -0.38
C ASP A 78 -20.83 -13.88 -1.30
N ARG A 79 -21.73 -13.53 -2.24
CA ARG A 79 -22.32 -14.53 -3.15
C ARG A 79 -21.25 -15.09 -4.07
N PRO A 80 -21.26 -16.41 -4.36
CA PRO A 80 -20.28 -17.02 -5.25
C PRO A 80 -20.24 -16.46 -6.68
N SER A 81 -21.30 -15.78 -7.14
CA SER A 81 -21.31 -15.08 -8.44
C SER A 81 -20.49 -13.78 -8.43
N ILE A 82 -20.34 -13.16 -7.25
CA ILE A 82 -19.67 -11.88 -7.05
C ILE A 82 -18.23 -12.07 -6.58
N VAL A 83 -17.98 -13.05 -5.71
CA VAL A 83 -16.65 -13.36 -5.20
C VAL A 83 -16.40 -14.85 -5.17
N THR A 84 -15.31 -15.28 -5.82
CA THR A 84 -14.91 -16.68 -5.85
C THR A 84 -13.42 -16.79 -6.12
N VAL A 85 -12.82 -17.88 -5.64
CA VAL A 85 -11.51 -18.33 -6.07
C VAL A 85 -11.70 -19.30 -7.22
N GLN A 86 -11.01 -19.05 -8.32
CA GLN A 86 -11.01 -19.93 -9.48
C GLN A 86 -9.68 -19.83 -10.24
N ASN A 87 -9.12 -20.98 -10.60
CA ASN A 87 -7.92 -21.06 -11.45
C ASN A 87 -6.69 -20.32 -10.88
N GLY A 88 -6.50 -20.32 -9.56
CA GLY A 88 -5.37 -19.63 -8.92
C GLY A 88 -5.56 -18.12 -8.75
N TYR A 89 -6.79 -17.61 -8.90
CA TYR A 89 -7.11 -16.21 -8.73
C TYR A 89 -8.30 -16.02 -7.80
N LEU A 90 -8.21 -15.03 -6.92
CA LEU A 90 -9.39 -14.38 -6.37
C LEU A 90 -10.05 -13.53 -7.46
N ILE A 91 -11.30 -13.81 -7.75
CA ILE A 91 -12.13 -13.09 -8.70
C ILE A 91 -13.16 -12.29 -7.91
N ILE A 92 -13.12 -10.97 -8.06
CA ILE A 92 -14.13 -10.04 -7.56
C ILE A 92 -14.81 -9.43 -8.78
N THR A 93 -16.11 -9.61 -8.87
CA THR A 93 -16.94 -9.13 -9.97
C THR A 93 -17.79 -7.97 -9.47
N ALA A 94 -17.75 -6.84 -10.20
CA ALA A 94 -18.78 -5.82 -10.06
C ALA A 94 -19.86 -6.09 -11.12
N GLU A 95 -21.12 -6.16 -10.71
CA GLU A 95 -22.24 -6.47 -11.58
C GLU A 95 -23.31 -5.38 -11.49
N GLU A 96 -23.89 -5.00 -12.62
CA GLU A 96 -25.07 -4.14 -12.66
C GLU A 96 -26.31 -5.01 -12.47
N GLU A 97 -26.87 -4.99 -11.25
CA GLU A 97 -28.06 -5.73 -10.89
C GLU A 97 -28.82 -4.99 -9.79
N ASN A 98 -30.15 -5.13 -9.78
CA ASN A 98 -30.96 -4.63 -8.67
C ASN A 98 -30.88 -5.62 -7.51
N TYR A 99 -30.20 -5.24 -6.43
CA TYR A 99 -30.00 -6.09 -5.27
C TYR A 99 -30.06 -5.27 -3.97
N GLU A 100 -30.97 -5.65 -3.06
CA GLU A 100 -31.12 -5.01 -1.74
C GLU A 100 -31.22 -3.46 -1.80
N GLY A 101 -31.86 -2.93 -2.85
CA GLY A 101 -32.03 -1.49 -3.06
C GLY A 101 -30.87 -0.78 -3.78
N ALA A 102 -29.78 -1.48 -4.08
CA ALA A 102 -28.67 -1.00 -4.90
C ALA A 102 -28.86 -1.37 -6.38
N SER A 103 -28.23 -0.60 -7.28
CA SER A 103 -28.19 -0.90 -8.73
C SER A 103 -26.93 -1.65 -9.15
N TYR A 104 -26.02 -1.90 -8.21
CA TYR A 104 -24.78 -2.63 -8.45
C TYR A 104 -24.47 -3.54 -7.27
N THR A 105 -23.72 -4.60 -7.52
CA THR A 105 -23.13 -5.45 -6.49
C THR A 105 -21.63 -5.59 -6.72
N SER A 106 -20.90 -5.89 -5.65
CA SER A 106 -19.47 -6.19 -5.67
C SER A 106 -19.07 -6.94 -4.40
N ALA A 107 -17.79 -7.17 -4.15
CA ALA A 107 -17.31 -7.70 -2.88
C ALA A 107 -16.24 -6.80 -2.24
N ARG A 108 -16.25 -6.77 -0.90
CA ARG A 108 -15.24 -6.10 -0.07
C ARG A 108 -14.74 -7.09 0.98
N LEU A 109 -13.52 -7.55 0.78
CA LEU A 109 -12.86 -8.52 1.65
C LEU A 109 -11.88 -7.80 2.57
N LEU A 110 -11.74 -8.31 3.79
CA LEU A 110 -10.81 -7.78 4.78
C LEU A 110 -10.24 -8.90 5.65
N THR A 111 -9.09 -8.64 6.27
CA THR A 111 -8.44 -9.57 7.21
C THR A 111 -8.64 -9.15 8.68
N LYS A 112 -9.55 -8.20 8.96
CA LYS A 112 -9.79 -7.65 10.30
C LYS A 112 -10.16 -8.76 11.29
N GLY A 113 -9.45 -8.80 12.42
CA GLY A 113 -9.62 -9.82 13.47
C GLY A 113 -9.02 -11.19 13.13
N LEU A 114 -8.45 -11.36 11.94
CA LEU A 114 -7.84 -12.61 11.47
C LEU A 114 -6.33 -12.45 11.28
N PHE A 115 -5.91 -11.35 10.66
CA PHE A 115 -4.52 -11.00 10.43
C PHE A 115 -4.32 -9.48 10.42
N ASP A 116 -3.41 -9.01 11.27
CA ASP A 116 -2.84 -7.68 11.24
C ASP A 116 -1.33 -7.76 11.51
N GLN A 117 -0.56 -6.91 10.84
CA GLN A 117 0.89 -6.90 10.99
C GLN A 117 1.42 -5.47 11.00
N LYS A 118 2.22 -5.17 12.02
CA LYS A 118 2.98 -3.92 12.08
C LYS A 118 4.29 -4.06 11.31
N TYR A 119 4.44 -3.20 10.29
CA TYR A 119 5.59 -3.17 9.37
C TYR A 119 5.72 -4.39 8.46
N GLY A 120 6.46 -4.25 7.37
CA GLY A 120 6.70 -5.32 6.41
C GLY A 120 6.47 -4.86 4.99
N ARG A 121 6.36 -5.83 4.08
CA ARG A 121 6.04 -5.62 2.68
C ARG A 121 4.73 -6.34 2.38
N PHE A 122 3.75 -5.60 1.87
CA PHE A 122 2.44 -6.10 1.50
C PHE A 122 2.30 -6.00 -0.01
N GLU A 123 2.04 -7.12 -0.67
CA GLU A 123 2.01 -7.19 -2.13
C GLU A 123 0.78 -7.95 -2.59
N ALA A 124 0.24 -7.51 -3.73
CA ALA A 124 -0.79 -8.23 -4.45
C ALA A 124 -0.49 -8.16 -5.94
N ARG A 125 -0.63 -9.29 -6.64
CA ARG A 125 -0.53 -9.33 -8.11
C ARG A 125 -1.93 -9.39 -8.69
N MET A 126 -2.38 -8.29 -9.28
CA MET A 126 -3.77 -8.12 -9.72
C MET A 126 -3.86 -7.70 -11.18
N ARG A 127 -4.95 -8.11 -11.84
CA ARG A 127 -5.42 -7.53 -13.11
C ARG A 127 -6.67 -6.72 -12.80
N LEU A 128 -6.62 -5.43 -13.09
CA LEU A 128 -7.72 -4.52 -12.77
C LEU A 128 -8.78 -4.49 -13.88
N PRO A 129 -10.07 -4.32 -13.53
CA PRO A 129 -11.11 -4.01 -14.50
C PRO A 129 -10.91 -2.59 -15.07
N TYR A 130 -11.60 -2.30 -16.16
CA TYR A 130 -11.67 -0.96 -16.76
C TYR A 130 -13.13 -0.59 -17.02
N GLY A 131 -13.44 0.69 -16.96
CA GLY A 131 -14.80 1.20 -17.18
C GLY A 131 -15.07 2.44 -16.34
N GLN A 132 -16.01 3.27 -16.78
CA GLN A 132 -16.46 4.41 -15.98
C GLN A 132 -17.14 3.91 -14.69
N GLY A 133 -16.82 4.53 -13.56
CA GLY A 133 -17.36 4.14 -12.25
C GLY A 133 -16.63 2.98 -11.57
N MET A 134 -15.75 2.26 -12.28
CA MET A 134 -14.94 1.20 -11.68
C MET A 134 -13.89 1.79 -10.74
N TRP A 135 -13.89 1.31 -9.49
CA TRP A 135 -12.95 1.72 -8.46
C TRP A 135 -12.38 0.51 -7.69
N PRO A 136 -11.44 -0.25 -8.27
CA PRO A 136 -10.76 -1.32 -7.54
C PRO A 136 -9.74 -0.75 -6.55
N ALA A 137 -9.65 -1.36 -5.36
CA ALA A 137 -8.71 -0.93 -4.32
C ALA A 137 -8.02 -2.12 -3.65
N PHE A 138 -6.73 -1.96 -3.35
CA PHE A 138 -5.96 -2.80 -2.43
C PHE A 138 -5.30 -1.85 -1.43
N TRP A 139 -5.71 -1.93 -0.17
CA TRP A 139 -5.42 -0.94 0.86
C TRP A 139 -5.45 -1.59 2.24
N MET A 140 -5.08 -0.83 3.26
CA MET A 140 -5.01 -1.28 4.65
C MET A 140 -5.64 -0.23 5.58
N LEU A 141 -6.07 -0.67 6.75
CA LEU A 141 -6.52 0.16 7.87
C LEU A 141 -5.86 -0.29 9.16
N GLY A 142 -5.73 0.62 10.13
CA GLY A 142 -5.29 0.26 11.47
C GLY A 142 -6.27 -0.69 12.17
N SER A 143 -5.74 -1.69 12.87
CA SER A 143 -6.55 -2.66 13.64
C SER A 143 -7.33 -2.01 14.79
N ASN A 144 -6.98 -0.78 15.18
CA ASN A 144 -7.64 0.03 16.21
C ASN A 144 -8.77 0.92 15.66
N ILE A 145 -9.27 0.69 14.44
CA ILE A 145 -10.37 1.48 13.86
C ILE A 145 -11.61 1.56 14.77
N ASP A 146 -11.92 0.49 15.51
CA ASP A 146 -13.07 0.47 16.42
C ASP A 146 -12.84 1.28 17.71
N GLU A 147 -11.60 1.66 18.00
CA GLU A 147 -11.21 2.44 19.19
C GLU A 147 -11.06 3.92 18.87
N VAL A 148 -10.44 4.26 17.74
CA VAL A 148 -10.07 5.65 17.39
C VAL A 148 -10.78 6.19 16.15
N SER A 149 -11.54 5.37 15.44
CA SER A 149 -12.25 5.71 14.19
C SER A 149 -11.33 6.15 13.04
N TRP A 150 -11.92 6.33 11.86
CA TRP A 150 -11.28 6.96 10.72
C TRP A 150 -11.38 8.49 10.83
N PRO A 151 -10.34 9.27 10.44
CA PRO A 151 -9.07 8.85 9.84
C PRO A 151 -7.95 8.53 10.84
N GLN A 152 -8.19 8.61 12.15
CA GLN A 152 -7.12 8.48 13.16
C GLN A 152 -6.46 7.10 13.22
N CYS A 153 -7.13 6.04 12.78
CA CYS A 153 -6.58 4.69 12.73
C CYS A 153 -5.50 4.48 11.64
N GLY A 154 -5.33 5.41 10.70
CA GLY A 154 -4.22 5.40 9.73
C GLY A 154 -4.66 5.37 8.27
#